data_AF-A0ABD6W9D2-F1
#
_entry.id   AF-A0ABD6W9D2-F1
#
_cell.length_a   1.000
_cell.length_b   1.000
_cell.length_c   1.000
_cell.angle_alpha   90.00
_cell.angle_beta   90.00
_cell.angle_gamma   90.00
#
_symmetry.space_group_name_H-M   'P 1'
#
loop_
_entity.id
_entity.type
_entity.pdbx_description
1 polymer ?
#
loop_
_entity_poly.entity_id
_entity_poly.type
_entity_poly.pdbx_seq_one_letter_code
_entity_poly.pdbx_strand_id
1 'polypeptide(L)'
;MTTADWHDLFVPTLMPDAPAGHVRMRADVLPPQVFGSNVRNIARESEWDRIRLGVSARAGKLCQICGGESYGPYRKVQHPDCHEIWRFEERSDGLTQVLAGLIALCKTCHNTQHVGRAPDLDQVMEVLMGLNGWTREEARADVQRAFARLKLLRDVEIHLDLSLLVGQIVVPSAPDLLFTSADREALGPSWKPSGPATRTSAST
;
A
#
# COMPACT_ATOMS: atom_id res chain seq x y z
N MET A 1 12.59 1.43 24.35
CA MET A 1 11.80 2.44 23.63
C MET A 1 10.55 2.66 24.45
N THR A 2 10.27 3.90 24.85
CA THR A 2 9.10 4.23 25.67
C THR A 2 7.85 4.28 24.79
N THR A 3 6.68 3.99 25.37
CA THR A 3 5.37 3.96 24.70
C THR A 3 4.96 5.26 24.00
N ALA A 4 5.69 6.36 24.23
CA ALA A 4 5.44 7.67 23.63
C ALA A 4 5.98 7.83 22.18
N ASP A 5 6.92 6.99 21.73
CA ASP A 5 7.53 7.12 20.39
C ASP A 5 6.68 6.49 19.26
N TRP A 6 5.67 5.68 19.58
CA TRP A 6 4.93 4.89 18.57
C TRP A 6 3.74 5.62 17.93
N HIS A 7 3.16 6.62 18.60
CA HIS A 7 1.97 7.33 18.07
C HIS A 7 2.27 8.03 16.73
N ASP A 8 3.46 8.62 16.60
CA ASP A 8 3.90 9.29 15.36
C ASP A 8 4.29 8.30 14.25
N LEU A 9 4.47 7.02 14.59
CA LEU A 9 4.83 5.96 13.63
C LEU A 9 3.63 5.32 12.95
N PHE A 10 2.45 5.38 13.57
CA PHE A 10 1.23 4.73 13.07
C PHE A 10 0.17 5.69 12.58
N VAL A 11 0.60 6.90 12.16
CA VAL A 11 -0.27 7.89 11.54
C VAL A 11 -0.92 7.30 10.28
N PRO A 12 -2.27 7.37 10.15
CA PRO A 12 -2.95 6.93 8.93
C PRO A 12 -2.48 7.70 7.70
N THR A 13 -2.32 7.00 6.57
CA THR A 13 -1.84 7.58 5.32
C THR A 13 -2.96 7.85 4.31
N LEU A 14 -4.12 7.23 4.49
CA LEU A 14 -5.33 7.43 3.68
C LEU A 14 -6.52 7.72 4.58
N MET A 15 -7.15 8.87 4.37
CA MET A 15 -8.31 9.36 5.13
C MET A 15 -9.38 9.85 4.13
N PRO A 16 -10.05 8.95 3.39
CA PRO A 16 -11.02 9.33 2.34
C PRO A 16 -12.18 10.17 2.88
N ASP A 17 -12.60 9.89 4.11
CA ASP A 17 -13.72 10.56 4.77
C ASP A 17 -13.31 11.82 5.54
N ALA A 18 -12.06 12.28 5.40
CA ALA A 18 -11.60 13.50 6.07
C ALA A 18 -12.46 14.70 5.65
N PRO A 19 -12.91 15.55 6.60
CA PRO A 19 -13.63 16.77 6.29
C PRO A 19 -12.81 17.72 5.41
N ALA A 20 -13.47 18.70 4.79
CA ALA A 20 -12.77 19.76 4.09
C ALA A 20 -11.76 20.47 5.02
N GLY A 21 -10.59 20.84 4.49
CA GLY A 21 -9.51 21.47 5.26
C GLY A 21 -8.71 20.52 6.16
N HIS A 22 -8.99 19.21 6.14
CA HIS A 22 -8.21 18.20 6.87
C HIS A 22 -7.34 17.38 5.92
N VAL A 23 -6.31 16.74 6.49
CA VAL A 23 -5.42 15.83 5.75
C VAL A 23 -6.23 14.66 5.19
N ARG A 24 -6.20 14.50 3.87
CA ARG A 24 -6.84 13.38 3.16
C ARG A 24 -5.85 12.25 2.86
N MET A 25 -4.59 12.61 2.69
CA MET A 25 -3.57 11.69 2.24
C MET A 25 -2.18 12.07 2.75
N ARG A 26 -1.36 11.09 3.09
CA ARG A 26 0.06 11.27 3.41
C ARG A 26 0.91 10.41 2.50
N ALA A 27 2.17 10.76 2.28
CA ALA A 27 3.12 9.85 1.67
C ALA A 27 3.24 8.57 2.53
N ASP A 28 3.38 7.42 1.87
CA ASP A 28 3.71 6.17 2.57
C ASP A 28 4.83 5.42 1.85
N VAL A 29 5.60 4.69 2.65
CA VAL A 29 6.55 3.72 2.17
C VAL A 29 6.56 2.57 3.16
N LEU A 30 6.23 1.39 2.66
CA LEU A 30 6.32 0.16 3.44
C LEU A 30 7.78 -0.32 3.50
N PRO A 31 8.18 -1.03 4.56
CA PRO A 31 9.53 -1.56 4.65
C PRO A 31 9.73 -2.76 3.69
N PRO A 32 10.93 -2.96 3.10
CA PRO A 32 11.10 -3.91 2.00
C PRO A 32 10.75 -5.36 2.35
N GLN A 33 10.92 -5.77 3.61
CA GLN A 33 10.61 -7.12 4.07
C GLN A 33 9.11 -7.45 4.03
N VAL A 34 8.23 -6.43 3.96
CA VAL A 34 6.79 -6.66 3.78
C VAL A 34 6.34 -6.53 2.33
N PHE A 35 7.24 -6.21 1.40
CA PHE A 35 6.89 -6.09 -0.01
C PHE A 35 6.52 -7.46 -0.58
N GLY A 36 5.31 -7.56 -1.11
CA GLY A 36 4.81 -8.80 -1.72
C GLY A 36 3.79 -9.55 -0.90
N SER A 37 3.63 -9.25 0.39
CA SER A 37 2.53 -9.79 1.22
C SER A 37 1.24 -8.97 1.03
N ASN A 38 0.89 -8.64 -0.22
CA ASN A 38 -0.33 -7.90 -0.56
C ASN A 38 -1.46 -8.85 -0.95
N VAL A 39 -2.70 -8.35 -0.98
CA VAL A 39 -3.88 -9.19 -1.21
C VAL A 39 -3.83 -9.85 -2.58
N ARG A 40 -3.38 -9.10 -3.60
CA ARG A 40 -3.24 -9.59 -4.98
C ARG A 40 -2.39 -10.86 -5.09
N ASN A 41 -1.35 -10.96 -4.28
CA ASN A 41 -0.43 -12.10 -4.31
C ASN A 41 -0.92 -13.31 -3.50
N ILE A 42 -1.67 -13.05 -2.44
CA ILE A 42 -2.15 -14.09 -1.51
C ILE A 42 -3.43 -14.73 -2.03
N ALA A 43 -4.32 -13.92 -2.61
CA ALA A 43 -5.58 -14.39 -3.16
C ALA A 43 -5.40 -15.07 -4.51
N ARG A 44 -6.35 -15.95 -4.88
CA ARG A 44 -6.44 -16.44 -6.26
C ARG A 44 -6.78 -15.29 -7.19
N GLU A 45 -6.36 -15.38 -8.45
CA GLU A 45 -6.60 -14.31 -9.45
C GLU A 45 -8.10 -13.97 -9.57
N SER A 46 -8.99 -14.96 -9.59
CA SER A 46 -10.44 -14.74 -9.67
C SER A 46 -11.02 -14.05 -8.43
N GLU A 47 -10.50 -14.36 -7.25
CA GLU A 47 -10.90 -13.73 -5.99
C GLU A 47 -10.43 -12.28 -5.95
N TRP A 48 -9.18 -12.04 -6.34
CA TRP A 48 -8.62 -10.70 -6.44
C TRP A 48 -9.35 -9.85 -7.48
N ASP A 49 -9.68 -10.41 -8.64
CA ASP A 49 -10.43 -9.75 -9.70
C ASP A 49 -11.82 -9.32 -9.21
N ARG A 50 -12.54 -10.21 -8.53
CA ARG A 50 -13.83 -9.89 -7.90
C ARG A 50 -13.69 -8.74 -6.90
N ILE A 51 -12.67 -8.77 -6.04
CA ILE A 51 -12.43 -7.75 -5.03
C ILE A 51 -12.09 -6.40 -5.67
N ARG A 52 -11.06 -6.35 -6.52
CA ARG A 52 -10.56 -5.09 -7.11
C ARG A 52 -11.60 -4.41 -7.99
N LEU A 53 -12.35 -5.19 -8.78
CA LEU A 53 -13.42 -4.65 -9.63
C LEU A 53 -14.60 -4.18 -8.78
N GLY A 54 -14.94 -4.91 -7.71
CA GLY A 54 -15.96 -4.49 -6.75
C GLY A 54 -15.61 -3.17 -6.05
N VAL A 55 -14.35 -2.98 -5.63
CA VAL A 55 -13.86 -1.73 -5.04
C VAL A 55 -13.99 -0.58 -6.05
N SER A 56 -13.50 -0.78 -7.28
CA SER A 56 -13.62 0.22 -8.35
C SER A 56 -15.09 0.58 -8.67
N ALA A 57 -15.98 -0.42 -8.74
CA ALA A 57 -17.39 -0.22 -9.05
C ALA A 57 -18.13 0.55 -7.94
N ARG A 58 -17.90 0.20 -6.66
CA ARG A 58 -18.50 0.92 -5.52
C ARG A 58 -18.07 2.38 -5.44
N ALA A 59 -16.85 2.68 -5.88
CA ALA A 59 -16.34 4.04 -5.99
C ALA A 59 -16.84 4.81 -7.22
N GLY A 60 -17.79 4.26 -8.00
CA GLY A 60 -18.27 4.89 -9.24
C GLY A 60 -17.19 5.03 -10.32
N LYS A 61 -16.13 4.20 -10.27
CA LYS A 61 -14.91 4.27 -11.10
C LYS A 61 -14.10 5.56 -10.92
N LEU A 62 -14.29 6.26 -9.80
CA LEU A 62 -13.53 7.46 -9.44
C LEU A 62 -12.55 7.17 -8.30
N CYS A 63 -11.52 8.01 -8.18
CA CYS A 63 -10.61 8.00 -7.05
C CYS A 63 -11.34 8.46 -5.78
N GLN A 64 -11.28 7.66 -4.71
CA GLN A 64 -11.92 8.00 -3.43
C GLN A 64 -11.15 9.05 -2.61
N ILE A 65 -9.97 9.47 -3.08
CA ILE A 65 -9.19 10.54 -2.45
C ILE A 65 -9.37 11.88 -3.17
N CYS A 66 -9.16 11.92 -4.50
CA CYS A 66 -9.23 13.17 -5.26
C CYS A 66 -10.54 13.36 -6.05
N GLY A 67 -11.40 12.35 -6.13
CA GLY A 67 -12.61 12.37 -6.95
C GLY A 67 -12.37 12.24 -8.47
N GLY A 68 -11.12 12.23 -8.93
CA GLY A 68 -10.77 12.19 -10.34
C GLY A 68 -10.80 10.80 -10.98
N GLU A 69 -10.79 10.76 -12.31
CA GLU A 69 -10.64 9.54 -13.10
C GLU A 69 -9.20 8.98 -13.03
N SER A 70 -9.06 7.69 -13.31
CA SER A 70 -7.76 7.06 -13.51
C SER A 70 -7.46 6.96 -15.01
N TYR A 71 -6.25 7.33 -15.41
CA TYR A 71 -5.83 7.29 -16.82
C TYR A 71 -4.70 6.30 -17.04
N GLY A 72 -4.82 5.50 -18.10
CA GLY A 72 -3.81 4.57 -18.58
C GLY A 72 -3.01 5.12 -19.75
N PRO A 73 -2.31 4.25 -20.50
CA PRO A 73 -1.59 4.62 -21.72
C PRO A 73 -2.45 5.43 -22.69
N TYR A 74 -1.85 6.44 -23.32
CA TYR A 74 -2.53 7.35 -24.25
C TYR A 74 -3.71 8.13 -23.63
N ARG A 75 -3.68 8.38 -22.31
CA ARG A 75 -4.74 9.09 -21.57
C ARG A 75 -6.13 8.47 -21.67
N LYS A 76 -6.20 7.16 -21.90
CA LYS A 76 -7.49 6.45 -21.88
C LYS A 76 -7.97 6.27 -20.44
N VAL A 77 -9.24 6.56 -20.19
CA VAL A 77 -9.88 6.29 -18.91
C VAL A 77 -9.80 4.78 -18.63
N GLN A 78 -9.39 4.44 -17.42
CA GLN A 78 -9.31 3.06 -16.93
C GLN A 78 -9.90 2.95 -15.53
N HIS A 79 -10.00 1.73 -15.02
CA HIS A 79 -10.35 1.52 -13.62
C HIS A 79 -9.28 2.14 -12.70
N PRO A 80 -9.69 2.81 -11.61
CA PRO A 80 -8.78 3.10 -10.50
C PRO A 80 -8.20 1.80 -9.93
N ASP A 81 -6.98 1.89 -9.42
CA ASP A 81 -6.31 0.78 -8.77
C ASP A 81 -6.99 0.50 -7.41
N CYS A 82 -7.15 -0.77 -7.07
CA CYS A 82 -7.54 -1.19 -5.72
C CYS A 82 -6.28 -1.21 -4.85
N HIS A 83 -6.27 -0.38 -3.81
CA HIS A 83 -5.15 -0.22 -2.90
C HIS A 83 -5.55 -0.63 -1.48
N GLU A 84 -4.64 -1.26 -0.75
CA GLU A 84 -4.80 -1.60 0.65
C GLU A 84 -4.64 -0.37 1.57
N ILE A 85 -5.61 -0.15 2.46
CA ILE A 85 -5.44 0.76 3.59
C ILE A 85 -4.81 -0.04 4.72
N TRP A 86 -3.58 0.30 5.09
CA TRP A 86 -2.86 -0.35 6.18
C TRP A 86 -2.99 0.43 7.48
N ARG A 87 -3.14 -0.31 8.58
CA ARG A 87 -2.97 0.18 9.94
C ARG A 87 -1.92 -0.69 10.62
N PHE A 88 -1.04 -0.08 11.40
CA PHE A 88 -0.04 -0.80 12.18
C PHE A 88 -0.44 -0.72 13.65
N GLU A 89 -0.34 -1.85 14.34
CA GLU A 89 -0.64 -1.93 15.77
C GLU A 89 0.33 -2.85 16.48
N GLU A 90 0.68 -2.47 17.70
CA GLU A 90 1.44 -3.31 18.61
C GLU A 90 0.47 -4.28 19.31
N ARG A 91 0.75 -5.57 19.20
CA ARG A 91 0.05 -6.65 19.89
C ARG A 91 1.02 -7.31 20.87
N SER A 92 0.52 -8.20 21.72
CA SER A 92 1.33 -8.91 22.72
C SER A 92 2.47 -9.74 22.11
N ASP A 93 2.31 -10.17 20.86
CA ASP A 93 3.25 -11.00 20.10
C ASP A 93 4.15 -10.20 19.15
N GLY A 94 3.92 -8.89 18.98
CA GLY A 94 4.78 -8.02 18.18
C GLY A 94 4.00 -6.99 17.36
N LEU A 95 4.70 -6.39 16.39
CA LEU A 95 4.10 -5.41 15.49
C LEU A 95 3.31 -6.11 14.39
N THR A 96 2.06 -5.69 14.17
CA THR A 96 1.18 -6.24 13.14
C THR A 96 0.79 -5.19 12.13
N GLN A 97 0.93 -5.50 10.84
CA GLN A 97 0.33 -4.75 9.73
C GLN A 97 -1.06 -5.33 9.45
N VAL A 98 -2.09 -4.55 9.72
CA VAL A 98 -3.50 -4.93 9.59
C VAL A 98 -4.10 -4.29 8.36
N LEU A 99 -4.77 -5.08 7.51
CA LEU A 99 -5.61 -4.56 6.45
C LEU A 99 -6.86 -3.90 7.05
N ALA A 100 -6.87 -2.57 7.08
CA ALA A 100 -7.99 -1.80 7.61
C ALA A 100 -9.09 -1.57 6.57
N GLY A 101 -8.77 -1.67 5.28
CA GLY A 101 -9.72 -1.45 4.19
C GLY A 101 -9.11 -1.59 2.81
N LEU A 102 -9.95 -1.47 1.80
CA LEU A 102 -9.56 -1.39 0.40
C LEU A 102 -10.18 -0.14 -0.22
N ILE A 103 -9.42 0.58 -1.03
CA ILE A 103 -9.81 1.87 -1.60
C ILE A 103 -9.45 1.96 -3.08
N ALA A 104 -10.31 2.64 -3.86
CA ALA A 104 -10.05 2.95 -5.26
C ALA A 104 -9.21 4.22 -5.40
N LEU A 105 -8.03 4.12 -5.99
CA LEU A 105 -7.12 5.25 -6.23
C LEU A 105 -6.85 5.45 -7.74
N CYS A 106 -6.85 6.69 -8.23
CA CYS A 106 -6.27 6.97 -9.54
C CYS A 106 -4.75 6.72 -9.51
N LYS A 107 -4.11 6.55 -10.69
CA LYS A 107 -2.66 6.30 -10.78
C LYS A 107 -1.81 7.31 -10.02
N THR A 108 -2.17 8.59 -10.09
CA THR A 108 -1.45 9.67 -9.42
C THR A 108 -1.49 9.51 -7.89
N CYS A 109 -2.69 9.38 -7.30
CA CYS A 109 -2.82 9.12 -5.87
C CYS A 109 -2.18 7.77 -5.49
N HIS A 110 -2.35 6.72 -6.28
CA HIS A 110 -1.77 5.42 -5.95
C HIS A 110 -0.24 5.50 -5.83
N ASN A 111 0.43 6.19 -6.75
CA ASN A 111 1.88 6.35 -6.70
C ASN A 111 2.37 7.15 -5.47
N THR A 112 1.57 8.10 -4.96
CA THR A 112 1.89 8.84 -3.72
C THR A 112 1.90 7.94 -2.47
N GLN A 113 1.18 6.81 -2.47
CA GLN A 113 1.30 5.77 -1.41
C GLN A 113 2.54 4.86 -1.56
N HIS A 114 3.25 4.95 -2.68
CA HIS A 114 4.45 4.16 -2.95
C HIS A 114 5.65 5.09 -3.13
N VAL A 115 5.87 6.05 -2.22
CA VAL A 115 6.88 7.10 -2.41
C VAL A 115 8.30 6.54 -2.54
N GLY A 116 8.58 5.38 -1.93
CA GLY A 116 9.87 4.68 -2.09
C GLY A 116 10.14 4.13 -3.50
N ARG A 117 9.15 4.14 -4.39
CA ARG A 117 9.25 3.76 -5.81
C ARG A 117 9.00 4.94 -6.76
N ALA A 118 8.70 6.12 -6.23
CA ALA A 118 8.42 7.28 -7.05
C ALA A 118 9.72 7.73 -7.75
N PRO A 119 9.72 7.92 -9.08
CA PRO A 119 10.89 8.42 -9.79
C PRO A 119 11.15 9.90 -9.50
N ASP A 120 10.12 10.63 -9.06
CA ASP A 120 10.16 12.06 -8.79
C ASP A 120 9.39 12.40 -7.51
N LEU A 121 10.12 12.85 -6.49
CA LEU A 121 9.54 13.25 -5.21
C LEU A 121 8.86 14.63 -5.27
N ASP A 122 9.24 15.50 -6.22
CA ASP A 122 8.59 16.79 -6.38
C ASP A 122 7.15 16.61 -6.86
N GLN A 123 6.93 15.70 -7.82
CA GLN A 123 5.58 15.33 -8.25
C GLN A 123 4.74 14.78 -7.09
N VAL A 124 5.33 13.97 -6.20
CA VAL A 124 4.64 13.46 -5.02
C VAL A 124 4.23 14.60 -4.09
N MET A 125 5.12 15.57 -3.85
CA MET A 125 4.83 16.73 -3.02
C MET A 125 3.74 17.61 -3.63
N GLU A 126 3.74 17.84 -4.94
CA GLU A 126 2.68 18.60 -5.63
C GLU A 126 1.29 17.97 -5.44
N VAL A 127 1.21 16.64 -5.53
CA VAL A 127 -0.03 15.91 -5.29
C VAL A 127 -0.49 16.09 -3.84
N LEU A 128 0.41 15.95 -2.87
CA LEU A 128 0.07 16.14 -1.45
C LEU A 128 -0.38 17.57 -1.15
N MET A 129 0.26 18.58 -1.74
CA MET A 129 -0.13 19.98 -1.64
C MET A 129 -1.57 20.18 -2.14
N GLY A 130 -1.89 19.66 -3.33
CA GLY A 130 -3.23 19.77 -3.91
C GLY A 130 -4.31 19.04 -3.11
N LEU A 131 -4.00 17.88 -2.54
CA LEU A 131 -4.97 17.07 -1.78
C LEU A 131 -5.26 17.63 -0.39
N ASN A 132 -4.24 18.16 0.28
CA ASN A 132 -4.32 18.56 1.68
C ASN A 132 -4.38 20.08 1.88
N GLY A 133 -4.17 20.87 0.84
CA GLY A 133 -3.99 22.32 0.97
C GLY A 133 -2.66 22.69 1.65
N TRP A 134 -1.67 21.82 1.56
CA TRP A 134 -0.36 22.00 2.20
C TRP A 134 0.54 22.96 1.41
N THR A 135 1.42 23.63 2.14
CA THR A 135 2.63 24.27 1.63
C THR A 135 3.64 23.22 1.15
N ARG A 136 4.65 23.66 0.39
CA ARG A 136 5.72 22.75 -0.05
C ARG A 136 6.54 22.22 1.13
N GLU A 137 6.74 23.04 2.15
CA GLU A 137 7.43 22.69 3.39
C GLU A 137 6.68 21.59 4.16
N GLU A 138 5.35 21.69 4.28
CA GLU A 138 4.52 20.66 4.90
C GLU A 138 4.54 19.34 4.10
N ALA A 139 4.42 19.40 2.78
CA ALA A 139 4.52 18.22 1.93
C ALA A 139 5.90 17.55 2.02
N ARG A 140 6.97 18.34 2.05
CA ARG A 140 8.34 17.85 2.25
C ARG A 140 8.50 17.19 3.62
N ALA A 141 7.97 17.80 4.68
CA ALA A 141 8.01 17.25 6.02
C ALA A 141 7.28 15.90 6.09
N ASP A 142 6.15 15.74 5.41
CA ASP A 142 5.41 14.47 5.38
C ASP A 142 6.13 13.37 4.59
N VAL A 143 6.79 13.71 3.46
CA VAL A 143 7.66 12.77 2.75
C VAL A 143 8.84 12.34 3.64
N GLN A 144 9.47 13.29 4.35
CA GLN A 144 10.55 12.98 5.30
C GLN A 144 10.08 12.08 6.44
N ARG A 145 8.87 12.33 6.99
CA ARG A 145 8.22 11.45 7.98
C ARG A 145 8.07 10.02 7.46
N ALA A 146 7.60 9.84 6.22
CA ALA A 146 7.45 8.50 5.63
C ALA A 146 8.79 7.75 5.58
N PHE A 147 9.87 8.39 5.15
CA PHE A 147 11.20 7.78 5.13
C PHE A 147 11.83 7.62 6.53
N ALA A 148 11.50 8.47 7.50
CA ALA A 148 11.92 8.28 8.89
C ALA A 148 11.25 7.05 9.50
N ARG A 149 9.93 6.90 9.28
CA ARG A 149 9.16 5.72 9.66
C ARG A 149 9.75 4.44 9.05
N LEU A 150 10.09 4.46 7.77
CA LEU A 150 10.76 3.35 7.09
C LEU A 150 12.02 2.87 7.81
N LYS A 151 12.87 3.80 8.26
CA LYS A 151 14.13 3.48 8.95
C LYS A 151 13.87 2.75 10.26
N LEU A 152 12.81 3.13 10.97
CA LEU A 152 12.43 2.52 12.24
C LEU A 152 11.81 1.13 12.05
N LEU A 153 11.13 0.90 10.93
CA LEU A 153 10.47 -0.38 10.64
C LEU A 153 11.36 -1.37 9.89
N ARG A 154 12.55 -0.99 9.44
CA ARG A 154 13.38 -1.82 8.54
C ARG A 154 13.75 -3.18 9.14
N ASP A 155 14.09 -3.20 10.41
CA ASP A 155 14.61 -4.38 11.11
C ASP A 155 13.61 -4.93 12.14
N VAL A 156 12.34 -4.60 11.97
CA VAL A 156 11.24 -5.04 12.83
C VAL A 156 10.53 -6.21 12.16
N GLU A 157 10.28 -7.27 12.92
CA GLU A 157 9.41 -8.37 12.51
C GLU A 157 7.96 -7.87 12.50
N ILE A 158 7.27 -8.04 11.37
CA ILE A 158 5.94 -7.49 11.16
C ILE A 158 4.99 -8.60 10.74
N HIS A 159 4.06 -8.98 11.62
CA HIS A 159 2.98 -9.90 11.30
C HIS A 159 2.00 -9.27 10.31
N LEU A 160 1.22 -10.09 9.61
CA LEU A 160 0.18 -9.64 8.68
C LEU A 160 -1.18 -10.13 9.15
N ASP A 161 -2.13 -9.22 9.18
CA ASP A 161 -3.53 -9.52 9.44
C ASP A 161 -4.38 -9.11 8.23
N LEU A 162 -4.90 -10.10 7.51
CA LEU A 162 -5.86 -9.93 6.42
C LEU A 162 -7.25 -10.45 6.81
N SER A 163 -7.56 -10.57 8.10
CA SER A 163 -8.82 -11.13 8.60
C SER A 163 -10.07 -10.41 8.07
N LEU A 164 -9.94 -9.14 7.65
CA LEU A 164 -10.97 -8.38 6.93
C LEU A 164 -11.50 -9.10 5.66
N LEU A 165 -10.70 -10.00 5.09
CA LEU A 165 -11.03 -10.75 3.87
C LEU A 165 -11.45 -12.19 4.13
N VAL A 166 -11.66 -12.59 5.39
CA VAL A 166 -12.23 -13.91 5.71
C VAL A 166 -13.58 -14.06 5.02
N GLY A 167 -13.77 -15.19 4.34
CA GLY A 167 -14.96 -15.45 3.50
C GLY A 167 -14.94 -14.78 2.13
N GLN A 168 -13.93 -13.96 1.81
CA GLN A 168 -13.72 -13.35 0.50
C GLN A 168 -12.59 -13.99 -0.30
N ILE A 169 -11.56 -14.49 0.38
CA ILE A 169 -10.42 -15.21 -0.21
C ILE A 169 -10.18 -16.51 0.55
N VAL A 170 -9.57 -17.50 -0.12
CA VAL A 170 -9.27 -18.80 0.51
C VAL A 170 -7.78 -19.10 0.45
N VAL A 171 -7.15 -19.19 1.62
CA VAL A 171 -5.77 -19.62 1.81
C VAL A 171 -5.76 -20.89 2.66
N PRO A 172 -5.62 -22.10 2.07
CA PRO A 172 -5.76 -23.35 2.80
C PRO A 172 -4.82 -23.50 4.00
N SER A 173 -3.62 -22.92 3.93
CA SER A 173 -2.62 -22.96 5.00
C SER A 173 -2.87 -21.95 6.13
N ALA A 174 -3.75 -20.96 5.93
CA ALA A 174 -4.04 -19.88 6.87
C ALA A 174 -5.51 -19.43 6.74
N PRO A 175 -6.48 -20.24 7.20
CA PRO A 175 -7.91 -19.98 6.99
C PRO A 175 -8.45 -18.74 7.73
N ASP A 176 -7.79 -18.31 8.80
CA ASP A 176 -8.07 -17.07 9.54
C ASP A 176 -7.40 -15.84 8.92
N LEU A 177 -6.53 -16.04 7.91
CA LEU A 177 -5.76 -15.01 7.22
C LEU A 177 -4.85 -14.19 8.15
N LEU A 178 -4.35 -14.84 9.20
CA LEU A 178 -3.32 -14.32 10.08
C LEU A 178 -1.98 -14.97 9.72
N PHE A 179 -0.94 -14.17 9.55
CA PHE A 179 0.39 -14.65 9.16
C PHE A 179 1.44 -14.05 10.09
N THR A 180 2.27 -14.90 10.67
CA THR A 180 3.48 -14.47 11.39
C THR A 180 4.48 -13.82 10.43
N SER A 181 5.52 -13.17 10.95
CA SER A 181 6.62 -12.65 10.12
C SER A 181 7.26 -13.77 9.28
N ALA A 182 7.45 -14.95 9.87
CA ALA A 182 7.97 -16.13 9.20
C ALA A 182 7.05 -16.64 8.07
N ASP A 183 5.72 -16.66 8.30
CA ASP A 183 4.76 -17.04 7.26
C ASP A 183 4.83 -16.09 6.06
N ARG A 184 5.04 -14.79 6.30
CA ARG A 184 5.16 -13.77 5.24
C ARG A 184 6.39 -13.98 4.37
N GLU A 185 7.52 -14.34 4.96
CA GLU A 185 8.74 -14.65 4.20
C GLU A 185 8.52 -15.83 3.26
N ALA A 186 7.77 -16.85 3.72
CA ALA A 186 7.43 -18.01 2.92
C ALA A 186 6.52 -17.69 1.72
N LEU A 187 5.72 -16.60 1.77
CA LEU A 187 4.90 -16.14 0.65
C LEU A 187 5.73 -15.56 -0.53
N GLY A 188 6.95 -15.10 -0.26
CA GLY A 188 7.87 -14.52 -1.26
C GLY A 188 7.47 -13.13 -1.79
N PRO A 189 8.40 -12.38 -2.43
CA PRO A 189 8.12 -11.02 -2.89
C PRO A 189 7.28 -10.95 -4.17
N SER A 190 6.45 -9.90 -4.31
CA SER A 190 5.69 -9.55 -5.53
C SER A 190 6.57 -9.23 -6.74
N TRP A 191 7.84 -8.91 -6.49
CA TRP A 191 8.78 -8.46 -7.49
C TRP A 191 9.99 -9.39 -7.48
N LYS A 192 10.16 -10.14 -8.57
CA LYS A 192 11.42 -10.79 -8.90
C LYS A 192 12.12 -9.86 -9.90
N PRO A 193 13.37 -9.40 -9.65
CA PRO A 193 14.15 -8.76 -10.70
C PRO A 193 14.21 -9.73 -11.89
N SER A 194 14.03 -9.22 -13.11
CA SER A 194 14.27 -10.02 -14.30
C SER A 194 15.71 -10.55 -14.24
N GLY A 195 15.86 -11.83 -13.97
CA GLY A 195 17.17 -12.50 -14.02
C GLY A 195 17.77 -12.35 -15.43
N PRO A 196 19.10 -12.38 -15.57
CA PRO A 196 19.71 -12.33 -16.88
C PRO A 196 19.15 -13.47 -17.74
N ALA A 197 18.74 -13.14 -18.96
CA ALA A 197 18.24 -14.10 -19.93
C ALA A 197 19.20 -15.29 -20.01
N THR A 198 18.72 -16.48 -19.68
CA THR A 198 19.45 -17.72 -19.90
C THR A 198 19.73 -17.82 -21.40
N ARG A 199 20.98 -17.54 -21.78
CA ARG A 199 21.47 -17.87 -23.12
C ARG A 199 21.38 -19.38 -23.25
N THR A 200 20.44 -19.84 -24.06
CA THR A 200 20.39 -21.21 -24.54
C THR A 200 21.67 -21.41 -25.35
N SER A 201 22.62 -22.17 -24.80
CA SER A 201 23.75 -22.67 -25.56
C SER A 201 23.22 -23.71 -26.53
N ALA A 202 23.05 -23.32 -27.81
CA ALA A 202 22.91 -24.26 -28.89
C ALA A 202 24.25 -24.98 -29.08
N SER A 203 24.26 -26.28 -28.81
CA SER A 203 25.36 -27.17 -29.17
C SER A 203 25.32 -27.43 -30.67
N THR A 204 26.44 -27.15 -31.34
CA THR A 204 26.89 -27.82 -32.58
C THR A 204 28.38 -28.01 -32.50
#